data_AF-A0A8T8DYX3-F1
#
_entry.id   AF-A0A8T8DYX3-F1
#
_cell.length_a   1.000
_cell.length_b   1.000
_cell.length_c   1.000
_cell.angle_alpha   90.00
_cell.angle_beta   90.00
_cell.angle_gamma   90.00
#
_symmetry.space_group_name_H-M   'P 1'
#
loop_
_entity.id
_entity.type
_entity.pdbx_description
1 polymer ?
#
loop_
_entity_poly.entity_id
_entity_poly.type
_entity_poly.pdbx_seq_one_letter_code
_entity_poly.pdbx_strand_id
1 'polypeptide(L)'
;MTAGQLTDVDLHPEPVTEYEYDVPAGEEPETTCPYCGRPFRTQRYATYHLDVAHPNKLSDEERAAVEDVRDDEEYELFTFHVKAAVSVFLTYFLFTFIYALVWAG
;
A
#
# COMPACT_ATOMS: atom_id res chain seq x y z
N MET A 1 21.75 -24.57 11.55
CA MET A 1 21.68 -23.24 12.20
C MET A 1 21.17 -22.31 11.11
N THR A 2 19.85 -22.21 11.01
CA THR A 2 19.14 -21.58 9.89
C THR A 2 19.18 -20.06 10.06
N ALA A 3 19.60 -19.35 9.02
CA ALA A 3 19.60 -17.90 8.98
C ALA A 3 18.16 -17.39 9.19
N GLY A 4 17.94 -16.63 10.27
CA GLY A 4 16.67 -15.97 10.56
C GLY A 4 16.40 -14.91 9.50
N GLN A 5 15.22 -15.01 8.89
CA GLN A 5 14.72 -14.09 7.89
C GLN A 5 14.48 -12.73 8.57
N LEU A 6 15.28 -11.72 8.21
CA LEU A 6 15.07 -10.33 8.63
C LEU A 6 13.74 -9.88 8.03
N THR A 7 12.75 -9.60 8.88
CA THR A 7 11.48 -9.02 8.47
C THR A 7 11.61 -7.50 8.45
N ASP A 8 10.76 -6.84 7.64
CA ASP A 8 10.70 -5.38 7.44
C ASP A 8 10.67 -4.57 8.77
N VAL A 9 10.23 -5.23 9.84
CA VAL A 9 10.17 -4.74 11.23
C VAL A 9 11.52 -4.28 11.79
N ASP A 10 12.64 -4.89 11.38
CA ASP A 10 13.96 -4.58 11.95
C ASP A 10 14.58 -3.28 11.38
N LEU A 11 14.06 -2.76 10.27
CA LEU A 11 14.64 -1.60 9.57
C LEU A 11 14.06 -0.25 10.04
N HIS A 12 12.88 -0.24 10.67
CA HIS A 12 12.21 0.95 11.17
C HIS A 12 11.90 0.82 12.69
N PRO A 13 12.76 1.34 13.59
CA PRO A 13 12.55 1.28 15.04
C PRO A 13 11.53 2.30 15.56
N GLU A 14 10.95 3.12 14.69
CA GLU A 14 9.85 4.01 15.06
C GLU A 14 8.59 3.14 15.20
N PRO A 15 7.96 3.07 16.39
CA PRO A 15 6.71 2.33 16.53
C PRO A 15 5.72 2.98 15.58
N VAL A 16 5.25 2.23 14.58
CA VAL A 16 4.12 2.61 13.73
C VAL A 16 3.01 3.05 14.68
N THR A 17 2.81 4.35 14.80
CA THR A 17 1.96 4.89 15.85
C THR A 17 0.55 4.38 15.58
N GLU A 18 0.00 3.68 16.57
CA GLU A 18 -1.36 3.10 16.59
C GLU A 18 -2.47 4.11 16.23
N TYR A 19 -2.12 5.39 16.13
CA TYR A 19 -2.94 6.55 15.80
C TYR A 19 -3.41 6.66 14.35
N GLU A 20 -2.72 6.06 13.36
CA GLU A 20 -3.11 6.28 11.95
C GLU A 20 -4.41 5.57 11.57
N TYR A 21 -4.83 4.59 12.38
CA TYR A 21 -6.06 3.81 12.15
C TYR A 21 -7.14 4.06 13.21
N ASP A 22 -6.93 4.99 14.14
CA ASP A 22 -7.91 5.24 15.20
C ASP A 22 -9.02 6.16 14.68
N VAL A 23 -10.27 5.69 14.76
CA VAL A 23 -11.44 6.47 14.35
C VAL A 23 -11.68 7.54 15.41
N PRO A 24 -11.62 8.85 15.08
CA PRO A 24 -11.89 9.91 16.04
C PRO A 24 -13.28 9.71 16.66
N ALA A 25 -13.37 9.82 17.98
CA ALA A 25 -14.64 9.70 18.69
C ALA A 25 -15.63 10.78 18.19
N GLY A 26 -16.57 10.39 17.33
CA GLY A 26 -17.56 11.29 16.71
C GLY A 26 -17.95 10.95 15.27
N GLU A 27 -17.30 9.98 14.64
CA GLU A 27 -17.64 9.53 13.29
C GLU A 27 -18.35 8.18 13.32
N GLU A 28 -19.46 8.03 12.60
CA GLU A 28 -20.15 6.75 12.50
C GLU A 28 -19.29 5.78 11.67
N PRO A 29 -18.98 4.59 12.20
CA PRO A 29 -18.20 3.61 11.47
C PRO A 29 -19.02 3.05 10.31
N GLU A 30 -18.46 3.09 9.10
CA GLU A 30 -19.08 2.51 7.91
C GLU A 30 -19.13 0.98 8.00
N THR A 31 -18.13 0.37 8.64
CA THR A 31 -18.05 -1.09 8.79
C THR A 31 -17.32 -1.51 10.07
N THR A 32 -17.48 -2.76 10.47
CA THR A 32 -16.86 -3.35 11.66
C THR A 32 -16.29 -4.73 11.32
N CYS A 33 -15.12 -5.06 11.86
CA CYS A 33 -14.53 -6.39 11.64
C CYS A 33 -15.37 -7.49 12.30
N PRO A 34 -15.72 -8.58 11.59
CA PRO A 34 -16.56 -9.65 12.12
C PRO A 34 -15.87 -10.51 13.20
N TYR A 35 -14.53 -10.49 13.27
CA TYR A 35 -13.76 -11.35 14.18
C TYR A 35 -13.36 -10.67 15.49
N CYS A 36 -13.06 -9.37 15.47
CA CYS A 36 -12.61 -8.61 16.64
C CYS A 36 -13.58 -7.49 17.05
N GLY A 37 -14.58 -7.18 16.21
CA GLY A 37 -15.57 -6.14 16.50
C GLY A 37 -15.01 -4.71 16.42
N ARG A 38 -13.80 -4.51 15.86
CA ARG A 38 -13.20 -3.18 15.75
C ARG A 38 -13.92 -2.36 14.66
N PRO A 39 -14.37 -1.13 14.95
CA PRO A 39 -14.97 -0.24 13.97
C PRO A 39 -13.92 0.34 13.03
N PHE A 40 -14.24 0.45 11.74
CA PHE A 40 -13.39 1.04 10.70
C PHE A 40 -14.14 2.09 9.89
N ARG A 41 -13.40 3.09 9.40
CA ARG A 41 -13.93 4.23 8.61
C ARG A 41 -14.33 3.85 7.19
N THR A 42 -13.75 2.78 6.64
CA THR A 42 -13.99 2.33 5.27
C THR A 42 -13.81 0.82 5.18
N GLN A 43 -14.54 0.17 4.27
CA GLN A 43 -14.44 -1.27 4.05
C GLN A 43 -13.02 -1.73 3.68
N ARG A 44 -12.27 -0.90 2.94
CA ARG A 44 -10.86 -1.12 2.58
C ARG A 44 -9.96 -1.33 3.80
N TYR A 45 -10.11 -0.52 4.86
CA TYR A 45 -9.33 -0.68 6.09
C TYR A 45 -9.68 -1.95 6.87
N ALA A 46 -10.96 -2.34 6.85
CA ALA A 46 -11.38 -3.61 7.45
C ALA A 46 -10.76 -4.81 6.71
N THR A 47 -10.72 -4.78 5.37
CA THR A 47 -10.07 -5.81 4.55
C THR A 47 -8.58 -5.93 4.84
N TYR A 48 -7.85 -4.81 4.90
CA TYR A 48 -6.43 -4.79 5.29
C TYR A 48 -6.21 -5.36 6.69
N HIS A 49 -7.08 -5.00 7.64
CA HIS A 49 -7.02 -5.54 9.00
C HIS A 49 -7.24 -7.05 9.04
N LEU A 50 -8.11 -7.60 8.20
CA LEU A 50 -8.32 -9.05 8.11
C LEU A 50 -7.06 -9.77 7.63
N ASP A 51 -6.37 -9.24 6.63
CA ASP A 51 -5.12 -9.82 6.10
C ASP A 51 -4.00 -9.85 7.15
N VAL A 52 -3.80 -8.75 7.88
CA VAL A 52 -2.70 -8.62 8.84
C VAL A 52 -3.00 -9.27 10.19
N ALA A 53 -4.20 -9.06 10.74
CA ALA A 53 -4.52 -9.48 12.11
C ALA A 53 -5.23 -10.84 12.18
N HIS A 54 -5.89 -11.27 11.10
CA HIS A 54 -6.68 -12.50 11.07
C HIS A 54 -6.38 -13.46 9.90
N PRO A 55 -5.13 -13.59 9.40
CA PRO A 55 -4.81 -14.41 8.22
C PRO A 55 -5.25 -15.88 8.36
N ASN A 56 -5.24 -16.39 9.59
CA ASN A 56 -5.57 -17.79 9.90
C ASN A 56 -7.07 -18.06 10.10
N LYS A 57 -7.92 -17.02 10.08
CA LYS A 57 -9.37 -17.14 10.30
C LYS A 57 -10.20 -16.84 9.06
N LEU A 58 -9.58 -16.40 7.95
CA LEU A 58 -10.31 -16.13 6.71
C LEU A 58 -10.84 -17.42 6.09
N SER A 59 -12.13 -17.39 5.74
CA SER A 59 -12.70 -18.31 4.77
C SER A 59 -12.10 -18.11 3.37
N ASP A 60 -12.28 -19.07 2.48
CA ASP A 60 -11.74 -19.00 1.12
C ASP A 60 -12.36 -17.83 0.31
N GLU A 61 -13.62 -17.50 0.56
CA GLU A 61 -14.32 -16.35 -0.05
C GLU A 61 -13.78 -15.01 0.48
N GLU A 62 -13.57 -14.88 1.78
CA GLU A 62 -12.99 -13.66 2.36
C GLU A 62 -11.52 -13.48 1.93
N ARG A 63 -10.78 -14.57 1.75
CA ARG A 63 -9.40 -14.52 1.25
C ARG A 63 -9.34 -14.00 -0.19
N ALA A 64 -10.25 -14.45 -1.05
CA ALA A 64 -10.35 -13.94 -2.42
C ALA A 64 -10.71 -12.44 -2.46
N ALA A 65 -11.61 -12.00 -1.58
CA ALA A 65 -11.97 -10.58 -1.48
C ALA A 65 -10.81 -9.71 -0.97
N VAL A 66 -9.98 -10.22 -0.05
CA VAL A 66 -8.75 -9.54 0.39
C VAL A 66 -7.74 -9.44 -0.74
N GLU A 67 -7.53 -10.53 -1.47
CA GLU A 67 -6.59 -10.59 -2.58
C GLU A 67 -6.97 -9.62 -3.71
N ASP A 68 -8.25 -9.57 -4.08
CA ASP A 68 -8.78 -8.63 -5.08
C ASP A 68 -8.54 -7.16 -4.69
N VAL A 69 -8.84 -6.81 -3.43
CA VAL A 69 -8.55 -5.46 -2.92
C VAL A 69 -7.05 -5.18 -2.97
N ARG A 70 -6.19 -6.12 -2.56
CA ARG A 70 -4.74 -5.96 -2.56
C ARG A 70 -4.17 -5.76 -3.98
N ASP A 71 -4.69 -6.50 -4.96
CA ASP A 71 -4.27 -6.41 -6.36
C ASP A 71 -4.65 -5.03 -6.96
N ASP A 72 -5.82 -4.49 -6.60
CA ASP A 72 -6.23 -3.13 -6.96
C ASP A 72 -5.28 -2.07 -6.37
N GLU A 73 -4.87 -2.21 -5.10
CA GLU A 73 -3.89 -1.29 -4.48
C GLU A 73 -2.53 -1.33 -5.17
N GLU A 74 -2.07 -2.53 -5.52
CA GLU A 74 -0.80 -2.72 -6.24
C GLU A 74 -0.84 -2.05 -7.62
N TYR A 75 -1.98 -2.12 -8.32
CA TYR A 75 -2.15 -1.49 -9.62
C TYR A 75 -2.11 0.05 -9.55
N GLU A 76 -2.73 0.66 -8.52
CA GLU A 76 -2.67 2.11 -8.30
C GLU A 76 -1.24 2.58 -8.03
N LEU A 77 -0.52 1.88 -7.14
CA LEU A 77 0.87 2.15 -6.82
C LEU A 77 1.77 1.98 -8.04
N PHE A 78 1.64 0.87 -8.76
CA PHE A 78 2.39 0.61 -9.98
C PHE A 78 2.17 1.71 -11.01
N THR A 79 0.92 2.14 -11.21
CA THR A 79 0.58 3.20 -12.16
C THR A 79 1.23 4.53 -11.78
N PHE A 80 1.25 4.89 -10.50
CA PHE A 80 1.95 6.09 -10.03
C PHE A 80 3.45 6.01 -10.31
N HIS A 81 4.09 4.90 -9.96
CA HIS A 81 5.52 4.69 -10.20
C HIS A 81 5.86 4.73 -11.70
N VAL A 82 5.04 4.10 -12.55
CA VAL A 82 5.21 4.14 -14.01
C VAL A 82 5.07 5.56 -14.54
N LYS A 83 4.06 6.33 -14.10
CA LYS A 83 3.89 7.73 -14.51
C LYS A 83 5.11 8.58 -14.10
N ALA A 84 5.62 8.40 -12.88
CA ALA A 84 6.80 9.09 -12.41
C ALA A 84 8.05 8.72 -13.23
N ALA A 85 8.30 7.43 -13.45
CA ALA A 85 9.43 6.94 -14.23
C ALA A 85 9.40 7.45 -15.69
N VAL A 86 8.23 7.38 -16.34
CA VAL A 86 8.03 7.91 -17.71
C VAL A 86 8.26 9.42 -17.75
N SER A 87 7.74 10.17 -16.78
CA SER A 87 7.92 11.62 -16.70
C SER A 87 9.39 12.02 -16.61
N VAL A 88 10.15 11.38 -15.71
CA VAL A 88 11.59 11.61 -15.55
C VAL A 88 12.35 11.22 -16.83
N PHE A 89 12.03 10.06 -17.41
CA PHE A 89 12.64 9.59 -18.65
C PHE A 89 12.45 10.57 -19.80
N LEU A 90 11.20 10.99 -20.07
CA LEU A 90 10.89 11.92 -21.16
C LEU A 90 11.54 13.28 -20.95
N THR A 91 11.54 13.76 -19.71
CA THR A 91 12.18 15.04 -19.35
C THR A 91 13.67 14.97 -19.67
N TYR A 92 14.38 13.97 -19.13
CA TYR A 92 15.80 13.76 -19.37
C TYR A 92 16.12 13.59 -20.86
N PHE A 93 15.33 12.77 -21.55
CA PHE A 93 15.50 12.50 -22.97
C PHE A 93 15.34 13.78 -23.80
N LEU A 94 14.30 14.56 -23.55
CA LEU A 94 14.07 15.84 -24.22
C LEU A 94 15.24 16.81 -24.01
N PHE A 95 15.69 16.99 -22.76
CA PHE A 95 16.84 17.85 -22.45
C PHE A 95 18.11 17.37 -23.16
N THR A 96 18.36 16.06 -23.16
CA THR A 96 19.53 15.46 -23.83
C THR A 96 19.49 15.72 -25.34
N PHE A 97 18.32 15.57 -25.98
CA PHE A 97 18.17 15.83 -27.41
C PHE A 97 18.33 17.31 -27.75
N ILE A 98 17.74 18.21 -26.96
CA ILE A 98 17.93 19.65 -27.13
C ILE A 98 19.41 20.01 -26.99
N TYR A 99 20.09 19.50 -25.97
CA TYR A 99 21.52 19.71 -25.77
C TYR A 99 22.35 19.21 -26.97
N ALA A 100 22.06 18.00 -27.46
CA ALA A 100 22.76 17.43 -28.62
C ALA A 100 22.55 18.28 -29.89
N LEU A 101 21.33 18.77 -30.13
CA LEU A 101 21.03 19.64 -31.27
C LEU A 101 21.75 20.99 -31.17
N VAL A 102 21.77 21.60 -29.98
CA VAL A 102 22.49 22.87 -29.73
C VAL A 102 23.99 22.69 -29.91
N TRP A 103 24.54 21.55 -29.49
CA TRP A 103 25.97 21.28 -29.64
C TRP A 103 26.36 20.89 -31.07
N ALA A 104 25.45 20.28 -31.84
CA ALA A 104 25.70 19.84 -33.21
C ALA A 104 25.56 20.95 -34.26
N GLY A 105 24.96 22.10 -33.91
CA GLY A 105 24.78 23.26 -34.79
C GLY A 105 25.79 24.36 -34.49
#